data_AF-A0A3P8QG28-F1
#
_entry.id   AF-A0A3P8QG28-F1
#
_cell.length_a   1.000
_cell.length_b   1.000
_cell.length_c   1.000
_cell.angle_alpha   90.00
_cell.angle_beta   90.00
_cell.angle_gamma   90.00
#
_symmetry.space_group_name_H-M   'P 1'
#
loop_
_entity.id
_entity.type
_entity.pdbx_description
1 polymer ?
#
loop_
_entity_poly.entity_id
_entity_poly.type
_entity_poly.pdbx_seq_one_letter_code
_entity_poly.pdbx_strand_id
1 'polypeptide(L)'
;MLQNIFWASVALETMMSLRRQDLVCIVCFGSYDLAKRLPRRLHCGHTFCQACLKRLNTVINEQVWIPCPQCRQNTPSPRGGAAALDLDLATFLGVKACTSSSSSSWSCGRREGLSATPAYPGPQTRQAVQVWIENG
;
A
#
# COMPACT_ATOMS: atom_id res chain seq x y z
N MET A 1 18.46 -35.02 -18.79
CA MET A 1 17.42 -34.19 -19.43
C MET A 1 16.40 -33.63 -18.43
N LEU A 2 15.94 -34.42 -17.44
CA LEU A 2 14.95 -33.99 -16.43
C LEU A 2 15.45 -32.89 -15.47
N GLN A 3 16.75 -32.84 -15.15
CA GLN A 3 17.32 -31.77 -14.30
C GLN A 3 17.07 -30.38 -14.91
N ASN A 4 17.23 -30.21 -16.23
CA ASN A 4 17.07 -28.91 -16.91
C ASN A 4 15.62 -28.41 -16.92
N ILE A 5 14.65 -29.33 -16.94
CA ILE A 5 13.22 -28.99 -16.89
C ILE A 5 12.82 -28.56 -15.47
N PHE A 6 13.38 -29.21 -14.45
CA PHE A 6 13.15 -28.86 -13.05
C PHE A 6 13.66 -27.45 -12.72
N TRP A 7 14.89 -27.11 -13.14
CA TRP A 7 15.43 -25.75 -12.98
C TRP A 7 14.63 -24.70 -13.76
N ALA A 8 14.11 -25.04 -14.95
CA ALA A 8 13.24 -24.16 -15.72
C ALA A 8 11.89 -23.90 -15.02
N SER A 9 11.28 -24.91 -14.39
CA SER A 9 10.05 -24.75 -13.60
C SER A 9 10.29 -23.89 -12.36
N VAL A 10 11.31 -24.21 -11.56
CA VAL A 10 11.63 -23.44 -10.34
C VAL A 10 12.00 -21.99 -10.68
N ALA A 11 12.71 -21.75 -11.78
CA ALA A 11 13.02 -20.41 -12.25
C ALA A 11 11.77 -19.65 -12.72
N LEU A 12 10.83 -20.30 -13.41
CA LEU A 12 9.56 -19.69 -13.83
C LEU A 12 8.65 -19.39 -12.64
N GLU A 13 8.55 -20.31 -11.68
CA GLU A 13 7.83 -20.11 -10.42
C GLU A 13 8.44 -18.93 -9.62
N THR A 14 9.76 -18.87 -9.52
CA THR A 14 10.47 -17.75 -8.88
C THR A 14 10.22 -16.44 -9.61
N MET A 15 10.27 -16.43 -10.94
CA MET A 15 10.00 -15.24 -11.75
C MET A 15 8.54 -14.77 -11.63
N MET A 16 7.59 -15.69 -11.55
CA MET A 16 6.18 -15.37 -11.30
C MET A 16 5.95 -14.90 -9.86
N SER A 17 6.69 -15.44 -8.90
CA SER A 17 6.60 -15.05 -7.49
C SER A 17 7.20 -13.66 -7.24
N LEU A 18 8.36 -13.35 -7.85
CA LEU A 18 8.95 -12.00 -7.86
C LEU A 18 7.99 -10.99 -8.49
N ARG A 19 7.39 -11.32 -9.64
CA ARG A 19 6.35 -10.48 -10.27
C ARG A 19 5.13 -10.26 -9.38
N ARG A 20 4.81 -11.18 -8.44
CA ARG A 20 3.72 -11.01 -7.47
C ARG A 20 4.13 -10.16 -6.27
N GLN A 21 5.38 -10.24 -5.84
CA GLN A 21 5.95 -9.38 -4.81
C GLN A 21 6.03 -7.92 -5.26
N ASP A 22 6.18 -7.67 -6.56
CA ASP A 22 6.10 -6.32 -7.12
C ASP A 22 4.66 -5.73 -7.08
N LEU A 23 3.64 -6.55 -6.81
CA LEU A 23 2.23 -6.13 -6.78
C LEU A 23 1.69 -5.87 -5.36
N VAL A 24 2.57 -5.58 -4.40
CA VAL A 24 2.16 -5.17 -3.05
C VAL A 24 2.61 -3.74 -2.72
N CYS A 25 1.84 -3.07 -1.89
CA CYS A 25 2.21 -1.74 -1.40
C CYS A 25 3.11 -1.84 -0.16
N ILE A 26 4.25 -1.15 -0.15
CA ILE A 26 5.19 -1.18 0.99
C ILE A 26 4.67 -0.49 2.26
N VAL A 27 3.63 0.35 2.16
CA VAL A 27 3.08 1.09 3.32
C VAL A 27 2.10 0.24 4.12
N CYS A 28 1.23 -0.51 3.44
CA CYS A 28 0.20 -1.33 4.08
C CYS A 28 0.44 -2.83 3.93
N PHE A 29 1.49 -3.23 3.21
CA PHE A 29 1.83 -4.61 2.84
C PHE A 29 0.69 -5.37 2.15
N GLY A 30 -0.28 -4.64 1.61
CA GLY A 30 -1.43 -5.18 0.93
C GLY A 30 -1.23 -5.28 -0.57
N SER A 31 -1.75 -6.34 -1.18
CA SER A 31 -1.81 -6.47 -2.64
C SER A 31 -2.58 -5.31 -3.28
N TYR A 32 -2.09 -4.85 -4.43
CA TYR A 32 -2.80 -3.89 -5.26
C TYR A 32 -4.07 -4.52 -5.84
N ASP A 33 -5.10 -3.71 -6.02
CA ASP A 33 -6.38 -4.10 -6.60
C ASP A 33 -6.89 -3.03 -7.56
N LEU A 34 -7.91 -3.37 -8.35
CA LEU A 34 -8.47 -2.47 -9.36
C LEU A 34 -9.49 -1.47 -8.80
N ALA A 35 -9.69 -1.41 -7.48
CA ALA A 35 -10.75 -0.63 -6.84
C ALA A 35 -10.22 0.42 -5.85
N LYS A 36 -9.73 -0.03 -4.68
CA LYS A 36 -9.31 0.84 -3.57
C LYS A 36 -7.79 0.95 -3.45
N ARG A 37 -7.06 -0.08 -3.84
CA ARG A 37 -5.59 -0.18 -3.78
C ARG A 37 -4.98 -0.10 -5.18
N LEU A 38 -5.45 0.85 -5.98
CA LEU A 38 -4.85 1.16 -7.27
C LEU A 38 -3.40 1.67 -7.05
N PRO A 39 -2.41 1.19 -7.84
CA PRO A 39 -1.01 1.60 -7.73
C PRO A 39 -0.81 3.00 -8.33
N ARG A 40 -0.71 4.02 -7.48
CA ARG A 40 -0.54 5.42 -7.88
C ARG A 40 0.94 5.81 -7.78
N ARG A 41 1.43 6.51 -8.79
CA ARG A 41 2.82 6.97 -8.87
C ARG A 41 2.91 8.43 -8.41
N LEU A 42 3.86 8.70 -7.51
CA LEU A 42 4.22 10.05 -7.09
C LEU A 42 5.16 10.69 -8.13
N HIS A 43 5.36 12.02 -8.05
CA HIS A 43 6.23 12.75 -8.99
C HIS A 43 7.69 12.26 -9.02
N CYS A 44 8.14 11.61 -7.94
CA CYS A 44 9.48 11.06 -7.78
C CYS A 44 9.62 9.67 -8.39
N GLY A 45 8.56 9.12 -8.99
CA GLY A 45 8.55 7.81 -9.63
C GLY A 45 8.16 6.64 -8.72
N HIS A 46 8.08 6.84 -7.40
CA HIS A 46 7.69 5.78 -6.46
C HIS A 46 6.18 5.51 -6.47
N THR A 47 5.81 4.24 -6.34
CA THR A 47 4.43 3.74 -6.46
C THR A 47 3.88 3.26 -5.11
N PHE A 48 2.64 3.67 -4.79
CA PHE A 48 1.95 3.29 -3.56
C PHE A 48 0.45 3.08 -3.78
N CYS A 49 -0.21 2.43 -2.83
CA CYS A 49 -1.64 2.19 -2.94
C CYS A 49 -2.43 3.49 -2.79
N GLN A 50 -3.47 3.70 -3.60
CA GLN A 50 -4.32 4.89 -3.53
C GLN A 50 -4.87 5.13 -2.12
N ALA A 51 -5.33 4.08 -1.43
CA ALA A 51 -5.82 4.19 -0.05
C ALA A 51 -4.74 4.68 0.94
N CYS A 52 -3.47 4.32 0.69
CA CYS A 52 -2.33 4.71 1.51
C CYS A 52 -1.99 6.18 1.27
N LEU A 53 -1.92 6.60 0.01
CA LEU A 53 -1.66 8.00 -0.36
C LEU A 53 -2.74 8.96 0.15
N LYS A 54 -4.00 8.53 0.18
CA LYS A 54 -5.10 9.31 0.77
C LYS A 54 -4.91 9.60 2.26
N ARG A 55 -4.20 8.75 3.00
CA ARG A 55 -3.94 8.91 4.44
C ARG A 55 -2.66 9.68 4.74
N LEU A 56 -1.73 9.74 3.77
CA LEU A 56 -0.45 10.41 3.93
C LEU A 56 -0.50 11.88 3.51
N ASN A 57 -1.63 12.35 2.98
CA ASN A 57 -1.73 13.74 2.56
C ASN A 57 -1.65 14.70 3.75
N THR A 58 -1.11 15.88 3.49
CA THR A 58 -0.92 16.97 4.44
C THR A 58 -1.36 18.26 3.78
N VAL A 59 -1.83 19.24 4.55
CA VAL A 59 -2.22 20.55 4.03
C VAL A 59 -1.19 21.57 4.49
N ILE A 60 -0.60 22.29 3.54
CA ILE A 60 0.38 23.36 3.78
C ILE A 60 0.00 24.53 2.88
N ASN A 61 -0.24 25.71 3.47
CA ASN A 61 -0.66 26.92 2.74
C ASN A 61 -1.86 26.67 1.81
N GLU A 62 -2.90 26.01 2.33
CA GLU A 62 -4.14 25.67 1.60
C GLU A 62 -3.95 24.67 0.43
N GLN A 63 -2.73 24.23 0.16
CA GLN A 63 -2.41 23.21 -0.84
C GLN A 63 -2.23 21.83 -0.17
N VAL A 64 -2.77 20.79 -0.81
CA VAL A 64 -2.59 19.41 -0.36
C VAL A 64 -1.31 18.84 -0.94
N TRP A 65 -0.48 18.24 -0.09
CA TRP A 65 0.81 17.62 -0.42
C TRP A 65 0.87 16.18 0.05
N ILE A 66 1.52 15.32 -0.72
CA ILE A 66 1.72 13.92 -0.39
C ILE A 66 3.24 13.65 -0.31
N PRO A 67 3.81 13.47 0.90
CA PRO A 67 5.21 13.13 1.06
C PRO A 67 5.45 11.67 0.66
N CYS A 68 6.52 11.43 -0.08
CA CYS A 68 6.94 10.08 -0.44
C CYS A 68 7.55 9.34 0.78
N PRO A 69 7.04 8.17 1.19
CA PRO A 69 7.62 7.37 2.27
C PRO A 69 9.07 6.91 2.04
N GLN A 70 9.51 6.80 0.78
CA GLN A 70 10.85 6.32 0.44
C GLN A 70 11.88 7.44 0.35
N CYS A 71 11.57 8.53 -0.36
CA CYS A 71 12.55 9.58 -0.67
C CYS A 71 12.20 10.95 -0.08
N ARG A 72 11.10 11.06 0.67
CA ARG A 72 10.62 12.28 1.34
C ARG A 72 10.28 13.47 0.42
N GLN A 73 10.35 13.28 -0.90
CA GLN A 73 9.91 14.29 -1.87
C GLN A 73 8.39 14.51 -1.80
N ASN A 74 7.95 15.77 -1.88
CA ASN A 74 6.54 16.16 -1.76
C ASN A 74 5.88 16.27 -3.14
N THR A 75 4.86 15.45 -3.38
CA THR A 75 4.01 15.57 -4.57
C THR A 75 2.83 16.50 -4.29
N PRO A 76 2.61 17.56 -5.08
CA PRO A 76 1.40 18.35 -4.98
C PRO A 76 0.20 17.51 -5.42
N SER A 77 -0.82 17.41 -4.57
CA SER A 77 -2.03 16.68 -4.90
C SER A 77 -2.94 17.52 -5.80
N PRO A 78 -3.41 16.98 -6.93
CA PRO A 78 -4.40 17.65 -7.78
C PRO A 78 -5.77 17.77 -7.07
N ARG A 79 -6.69 18.54 -7.65
CA ARG A 79 -8.06 18.76 -7.11
C ARG A 79 -8.84 17.46 -6.82
N GLY A 80 -8.54 16.38 -7.54
CA GLY A 80 -9.12 15.04 -7.31
C GLY A 80 -8.44 14.20 -6.20
N GLY A 81 -7.52 14.80 -5.44
CA GLY A 81 -6.77 14.10 -4.40
C GLY A 81 -5.80 13.06 -4.96
N ALA A 82 -5.40 12.10 -4.12
CA ALA A 82 -4.54 10.99 -4.51
C ALA A 82 -5.12 10.09 -5.63
N ALA A 83 -6.44 10.15 -5.89
CA ALA A 83 -7.07 9.38 -6.96
C ALA A 83 -6.85 10.00 -8.35
N ALA A 84 -6.43 11.27 -8.43
CA ALA A 84 -6.10 11.94 -9.68
C ALA A 84 -4.60 11.94 -9.99
N LEU A 85 -3.79 11.26 -9.17
CA LEU A 85 -2.39 10.97 -9.50
C LEU A 85 -2.29 9.92 -10.59
N ASP A 86 -1.18 9.95 -11.33
CA ASP A 86 -0.89 8.96 -12.35
C ASP A 86 -0.93 7.54 -11.79
N LEU A 87 -1.40 6.62 -12.62
CA LEU A 87 -1.34 5.20 -12.33
C LEU A 87 -0.01 4.64 -12.82
N ASP A 88 0.60 3.79 -12.02
CA ASP A 88 1.71 2.98 -12.50
C ASP A 88 1.17 1.89 -13.43
N LEU A 89 1.26 2.15 -14.73
CA LEU A 89 0.68 1.30 -15.76
C LEU A 89 1.24 -0.13 -15.73
N ALA A 90 2.54 -0.30 -15.48
CA ALA A 90 3.16 -1.62 -15.44
C ALA A 90 2.57 -2.45 -14.29
N THR A 91 2.53 -1.87 -13.09
CA THR A 91 1.95 -2.50 -11.90
C THR A 91 0.45 -2.75 -12.09
N PHE A 92 -0.30 -1.79 -12.65
CA PHE A 92 -1.73 -1.94 -12.90
C PHE A 92 -2.05 -3.05 -13.91
N LEU A 93 -1.30 -3.15 -15.00
CA LEU A 93 -1.44 -4.23 -15.97
C LEU A 93 -1.04 -5.58 -15.37
N GLY A 94 -0.02 -5.61 -14.50
CA GLY A 94 0.33 -6.79 -13.71
C GLY A 94 -0.83 -7.26 -12.83
N VAL A 95 -1.45 -6.35 -12.07
CA VAL A 95 -2.66 -6.65 -11.28
C VAL A 95 -3.77 -7.19 -12.18
N LYS A 96 -4.04 -6.52 -13.31
CA LYS A 96 -5.09 -6.93 -14.24
C LYS A 96 -4.84 -8.34 -14.77
N ALA A 97 -3.62 -8.67 -15.18
CA ALA A 97 -3.24 -9.99 -15.68
C ALA A 97 -3.42 -11.09 -14.61
N CYS A 98 -3.05 -10.81 -13.36
CA CYS A 98 -3.28 -11.75 -12.25
C CYS A 98 -4.79 -11.94 -11.97
N THR A 99 -5.60 -10.89 -12.09
CA THR A 99 -7.07 -10.99 -11.87
C THR A 99 -7.80 -11.73 -12.99
N SER A 100 -7.34 -11.61 -14.25
CA SER A 100 -7.97 -12.27 -15.41
C SER A 100 -7.64 -13.76 -15.52
N SER A 101 -6.59 -14.21 -14.83
CA SER A 101 -6.14 -15.61 -14.87
C SER A 101 -6.90 -16.54 -13.91
N SER A 102 -7.88 -16.01 -13.16
CA SER A 102 -8.47 -16.70 -12.01
C SER A 102 -9.77 -17.48 -12.28
N SER A 103 -10.00 -17.96 -13.51
CA SER A 103 -11.03 -18.99 -13.74
C SER A 103 -10.63 -20.39 -13.22
N SER A 104 -9.45 -20.55 -12.61
CA SER A 104 -9.08 -21.75 -11.85
C SER A 104 -8.40 -21.40 -10.52
N SER A 105 -9.23 -21.28 -9.48
CA SER A 105 -8.99 -21.67 -8.08
C SER A 105 -7.65 -21.31 -7.40
N TRP A 106 -7.38 -20.02 -7.26
CA TRP A 106 -6.42 -19.52 -6.27
C TRP A 106 -6.87 -18.15 -5.79
N SER A 107 -7.65 -18.20 -4.72
CA SER A 107 -7.99 -17.06 -3.88
C SER A 107 -6.70 -16.35 -3.48
N CYS A 108 -6.43 -15.18 -4.08
CA CYS A 108 -5.50 -14.24 -3.48
C CYS A 108 -6.17 -13.72 -2.19
N GLY A 109 -5.93 -14.44 -1.08
CA GLY A 109 -6.22 -14.06 0.30
C GLY A 109 -7.46 -13.19 0.53
N ARG A 110 -8.66 -13.76 0.39
CA ARG A 110 -9.81 -13.29 1.17
C ARG A 110 -9.52 -13.64 2.64
N ARG A 111 -8.98 -12.69 3.41
CA ARG A 111 -9.13 -12.73 4.87
C ARG A 111 -10.38 -11.91 5.21
N GLU A 112 -11.54 -12.52 5.05
CA GLU A 112 -12.75 -12.05 5.71
C GLU A 112 -12.93 -12.84 7.00
N GLY A 113 -13.08 -12.11 8.11
CA GLY A 113 -13.65 -12.60 9.35
C GLY A 113 -12.66 -13.04 10.42
N LEU A 114 -12.25 -12.11 11.28
CA LEU A 114 -12.53 -12.27 12.71
C LEU A 114 -12.92 -10.90 13.28
N SER A 115 -14.23 -10.71 13.43
CA SER A 115 -14.78 -9.87 14.48
C SER A 115 -14.44 -10.50 15.82
N ALA A 116 -13.59 -9.85 16.60
CA ALA A 116 -13.55 -9.97 18.05
C ALA A 116 -12.86 -8.72 18.59
N THR A 117 -13.64 -7.82 19.18
CA THR A 117 -13.14 -6.85 20.15
C THR A 117 -12.63 -7.60 21.38
N PRO A 118 -11.42 -7.28 21.87
CA PRO A 118 -11.22 -7.16 23.31
C PRO A 118 -11.12 -5.67 23.61
N ALA A 119 -12.11 -5.18 24.33
CA ALA A 119 -11.98 -3.99 25.14
C ALA A 119 -10.76 -4.13 26.05
N TYR A 120 -9.88 -3.13 26.11
CA TYR A 120 -9.11 -2.73 27.31
C TYR A 120 -8.33 -1.42 27.02
N PRO A 121 -7.97 -0.66 28.05
CA PRO A 121 -8.62 0.58 28.43
C PRO A 121 -7.82 1.80 27.96
N GLY A 122 -8.50 2.95 27.81
CA GLY A 122 -7.83 4.21 27.54
C GLY A 122 -6.89 4.61 28.67
N PRO A 123 -5.88 5.46 28.42
CA PRO A 123 -5.19 6.16 29.50
C PRO A 123 -6.14 7.19 30.10
N GLN A 124 -6.82 6.79 31.18
CA GLN A 124 -7.26 7.74 32.18
C GLN A 124 -6.00 8.28 32.86
N THR A 125 -5.73 9.57 32.69
CA THR A 125 -5.65 10.52 33.81
C THR A 125 -5.22 11.90 33.32
N ARG A 126 -6.10 12.87 33.53
CA ARG A 126 -5.85 14.33 33.45
C ARG A 126 -4.97 14.82 34.60
N GLN A 127 -3.87 14.14 34.90
CA GLN A 127 -3.00 14.48 36.03
C GLN A 127 -1.51 14.58 35.70
N ALA A 128 -1.09 14.23 34.47
CA ALA A 128 0.30 14.40 34.04
C ALA A 128 0.62 15.80 33.46
N VAL A 129 -0.38 16.67 33.27
CA VAL A 129 -0.19 18.03 32.73
C VAL A 129 0.10 19.06 33.84
N GLN A 130 -0.23 18.78 35.10
CA GLN A 130 -0.13 19.76 36.18
C GLN A 130 1.22 19.74 36.93
N VAL A 131 2.01 18.67 36.82
CA VAL A 131 3.33 18.60 37.49
C VAL A 131 4.40 19.45 36.79
N TRP A 132 4.24 19.79 35.51
CA TRP A 132 5.23 20.57 34.74
C TRP A 132 5.15 22.09 34.93
N ILE A 133 4.12 22.61 35.61
CA ILE A 133 3.93 24.06 35.76
C ILE A 133 4.40 24.59 37.13
N GLU A 134 4.57 23.74 38.15
CA GLU A 134 4.92 24.20 39.52
C GLU A 134 6.37 23.95 39.95
N ASN A 135 7.26 23.49 39.06
CA ASN A 135 8.70 23.33 39.37
C ASN A 135 9.62 23.95 38.30
N GLY A 136 9.19 25.05 37.67
CA GLY A 136 10.00 25.89 36.79
C GLY A 136 10.12 27.29 37.36
#